data_AF-A0A507WM47-F1
#
_entry.id   AF-A0A507WM47-F1
#
_cell.length_a   1.000
_cell.length_b   1.000
_cell.length_c   1.000
_cell.angle_alpha   90.00
_cell.angle_beta   90.00
_cell.angle_gamma   90.00
#
_symmetry.space_group_name_H-M   'P 1'
#
loop_
_entity.id
_entity.type
_entity.pdbx_description
1 polymer ?
#
loop_
_entity_poly.entity_id
_entity_poly.type
_entity_poly.pdbx_seq_one_letter_code
_entity_poly.pdbx_strand_id
1 'polypeptide(L)'
;MTTHRLLLAVLISAFSLGTSAGITVTPMASYHWFDANGSYYNTPASKIEHDTGYGISLGYRWDNGLGLELDGQRTKADIVDRSNHSIALGQLTDTFLSLNSYYAFNQNSKVQPFVLLGGGQGKISATSIGSSMSHKDTLANLGLGAFINVSENIAIRAEARGVYNFDESKIKGRTSIDKLALVGVQYSFGAAKTAPVVAVQPEQIPVVVQPTPIEVVAPIVVPADDDKDGIINTNDNCANTPANVTVDTMGCPIDSDKDSVADYVDQCPATPAGALVEATGCPKTLTEALKEEIKVVFDTNKADIKNEFNAEISKVATLAKQYPTAKIEIQGYTDSRGNKTKNEALSQNRANAVKDALINGYAVDANRISAKGFGSANPIADNKTDAGRAQNRRVIAVLTGEVKKIQMAPKP
;
A
#
# COMPACT_ATOMS: atom_id res chain seq x y z
N MET A 1 24.96 -5.28 18.31
CA MET A 1 24.18 -6.01 17.29
C MET A 1 22.77 -6.20 17.82
N THR A 2 21.76 -6.23 16.94
CA THR A 2 20.32 -6.47 17.18
C THR A 2 19.41 -5.26 17.47
N THR A 3 19.28 -4.36 16.49
CA THR A 3 18.09 -3.49 16.32
C THR A 3 17.68 -3.41 14.85
N HIS A 4 17.42 -4.56 14.19
CA HIS A 4 16.97 -4.59 12.78
C HIS A 4 15.80 -5.57 12.60
N ARG A 5 14.75 -5.48 13.45
CA ARG A 5 13.57 -6.36 13.31
C ARG A 5 12.21 -5.68 13.40
N LEU A 6 12.12 -4.37 13.64
CA LEU A 6 10.80 -3.72 13.80
C LEU A 6 10.30 -2.94 12.56
N LEU A 7 11.15 -2.63 11.59
CA LEU A 7 10.72 -1.91 10.37
C LEU A 7 10.22 -2.83 9.24
N LEU A 8 10.41 -4.15 9.37
CA LEU A 8 9.98 -5.12 8.35
C LEU A 8 8.54 -5.62 8.58
N ALA A 9 7.96 -5.45 9.77
CA ALA A 9 6.66 -6.02 10.13
C ALA A 9 5.46 -5.18 9.69
N VAL A 10 5.63 -3.87 9.43
CA VAL A 10 4.53 -3.00 8.98
C VAL A 10 4.29 -3.11 7.47
N LEU A 11 5.29 -3.57 6.70
CA LEU A 11 5.17 -3.74 5.26
C LEU A 11 4.46 -5.04 4.86
N ILE A 12 4.44 -6.06 5.73
CA ILE A 12 3.91 -7.40 5.39
C ILE A 12 2.37 -7.47 5.54
N SER A 13 1.74 -6.61 6.34
CA SER A 13 0.28 -6.67 6.55
C SER A 13 -0.56 -6.04 5.42
N ALA A 14 0.07 -5.36 4.46
CA ALA A 14 -0.62 -4.79 3.30
C ALA A 14 -0.69 -5.73 2.07
N PHE A 15 -0.12 -6.94 2.18
CA PHE A 15 0.03 -7.88 1.06
C PHE A 15 -1.24 -8.65 0.65
N SER A 16 -2.37 -8.51 1.37
CA SER A 16 -3.50 -9.44 1.25
C SER A 16 -4.73 -8.96 0.46
N LEU A 17 -4.68 -7.87 -0.32
CA LEU A 17 -5.89 -7.28 -0.94
C LEU A 17 -5.80 -6.87 -2.42
N GLY A 18 -4.85 -7.39 -3.22
CA GLY A 18 -4.83 -7.17 -4.67
C GLY A 18 -5.04 -8.47 -5.46
N THR A 19 -6.13 -8.56 -6.23
CA THR A 19 -6.46 -9.73 -7.07
C THR A 19 -5.61 -9.79 -8.35
N SER A 20 -5.15 -8.64 -8.84
CA SER A 20 -4.14 -8.50 -9.89
C SER A 20 -2.94 -7.69 -9.37
N ALA A 21 -1.75 -8.09 -9.80
CA ALA A 21 -0.52 -7.41 -9.45
C ALA A 21 0.54 -7.68 -10.52
N GLY A 22 1.29 -6.64 -10.86
CA GLY A 22 2.29 -6.67 -11.91
C GLY A 22 3.70 -6.46 -11.37
N ILE A 23 4.67 -7.13 -11.99
CA ILE A 23 6.09 -6.83 -11.80
C ILE A 23 6.40 -5.60 -12.65
N THR A 24 7.17 -4.66 -12.09
CA THR A 24 7.58 -3.45 -12.80
C THR A 24 9.09 -3.35 -12.85
N VAL A 25 9.60 -2.84 -13.96
CA VAL A 25 11.01 -2.51 -14.15
C VAL A 25 11.07 -1.06 -14.61
N THR A 26 11.79 -0.22 -13.88
CA THR A 26 11.85 1.22 -14.13
C THR A 26 13.31 1.69 -14.17
N PRO A 27 13.97 1.69 -15.35
CA PRO A 27 15.18 2.47 -15.54
C PRO A 27 14.89 3.97 -15.38
N MET A 28 15.79 4.68 -14.71
CA MET A 28 15.63 6.08 -14.35
C MET A 28 16.93 6.86 -14.56
N ALA A 29 16.81 8.10 -15.02
CA ALA A 29 17.84 9.11 -14.87
C ALA A 29 17.48 9.98 -13.66
N SER A 30 18.49 10.42 -12.92
CA SER A 30 18.31 11.30 -11.75
C SER A 30 19.17 12.55 -11.87
N TYR A 31 18.76 13.59 -11.16
CA TYR A 31 19.58 14.76 -10.87
C TYR A 31 19.62 14.93 -9.35
N HIS A 32 20.82 15.02 -8.80
CA HIS A 32 21.06 14.97 -7.36
C HIS A 32 21.57 16.32 -6.86
N TRP A 33 20.79 16.95 -5.98
CA TRP A 33 21.23 18.10 -5.21
C TRP A 33 21.73 17.66 -3.83
N PHE A 34 23.06 17.59 -3.70
CA PHE A 34 23.74 17.41 -2.43
C PHE A 34 23.63 18.69 -1.58
N ASP A 35 23.16 18.56 -0.33
CA ASP A 35 23.06 19.70 0.62
C ASP A 35 24.35 19.93 1.43
N ALA A 36 25.33 19.04 1.29
CA ALA A 36 26.55 19.02 2.09
C ALA A 36 27.43 20.27 1.87
N ASN A 37 27.23 21.28 2.72
CA ASN A 37 28.10 22.46 2.85
C ASN A 37 29.10 22.26 4.00
N GLY A 38 30.24 21.62 3.73
CA GLY A 38 31.26 21.35 4.75
C GLY A 38 32.70 21.24 4.21
N SER A 39 33.67 21.34 5.11
CA SER A 39 35.08 21.00 4.82
C SER A 39 35.21 19.49 4.76
N TYR A 40 35.26 18.96 3.55
CA TYR A 40 35.66 17.58 3.30
C TYR A 40 37.19 17.51 3.32
N TYR A 41 37.76 16.45 3.88
CA TYR A 41 39.22 16.19 3.88
C TYR A 41 40.11 17.25 4.55
N ASN A 42 39.66 17.95 5.60
CA ASN A 42 40.42 19.06 6.21
C ASN A 42 40.81 20.16 5.20
N THR A 43 40.20 20.17 4.01
CA THR A 43 40.37 21.27 3.05
C THR A 43 39.41 22.39 3.45
N PRO A 44 39.91 23.60 3.78
CA PRO A 44 39.05 24.74 4.01
C PRO A 44 38.31 25.05 2.70
N ALA A 45 36.97 25.10 2.76
CA ALA A 45 36.09 25.54 1.66
C ALA A 45 35.95 24.59 0.44
N SER A 46 35.66 23.30 0.65
CA SER A 46 35.17 22.39 -0.42
C SER A 46 33.63 22.42 -0.59
N LYS A 47 33.15 22.07 -1.79
CA LYS A 47 31.72 21.82 -2.10
C LYS A 47 31.58 20.61 -3.04
N ILE A 48 30.52 19.83 -2.85
CA ILE A 48 30.12 18.78 -3.81
C ILE A 48 29.20 19.42 -4.86
N GLU A 49 29.50 19.23 -6.14
CA GLU A 49 28.64 19.72 -7.21
C GLU A 49 27.38 18.85 -7.37
N HIS A 50 26.32 19.49 -7.85
CA HIS A 50 25.11 18.76 -8.22
C HIS A 50 25.35 18.09 -9.57
N ASP A 51 24.95 16.83 -9.70
CA ASP A 51 25.22 16.08 -10.91
C ASP A 51 24.09 15.08 -11.21
N THR A 52 24.14 14.52 -12.41
CA THR A 52 23.24 13.50 -12.90
C THR A 52 23.64 12.11 -12.42
N GLY A 53 22.64 11.28 -12.22
CA GLY A 53 22.78 9.88 -11.87
C GLY A 53 21.88 9.01 -12.73
N TYR A 54 21.99 7.71 -12.52
CA TYR A 54 21.13 6.73 -13.14
C TYR A 54 20.77 5.64 -12.13
N GLY A 55 19.63 5.00 -12.35
CA GLY A 55 19.14 3.96 -11.47
C GLY A 55 18.20 3.01 -12.18
N ILE A 56 17.86 1.94 -11.46
CA ILE A 56 16.85 0.98 -11.86
C ILE A 56 16.05 0.59 -10.63
N SER A 57 14.73 0.55 -10.80
CA SER A 57 13.79 0.09 -9.80
C SER A 57 13.13 -1.21 -10.28
N LEU A 58 13.15 -2.23 -9.43
CA LEU A 58 12.40 -3.47 -9.60
C LEU A 58 11.25 -3.45 -8.59
N GLY A 59 10.02 -3.40 -9.09
CA GLY A 59 8.84 -3.23 -8.25
C GLY A 59 7.79 -4.30 -8.43
N TYR A 60 6.91 -4.38 -7.46
CA TYR A 60 5.66 -5.14 -7.50
C TYR A 60 4.53 -4.18 -7.18
N ARG A 61 3.55 -4.11 -8.08
CA ARG A 61 2.45 -3.14 -8.00
C ARG A 61 1.12 -3.87 -7.94
N TRP A 62 0.31 -3.54 -6.94
CA TRP A 62 -1.04 -4.06 -6.77
C TRP A 62 -2.08 -3.12 -7.39
N ASP A 63 -3.24 -3.65 -7.78
CA ASP A 63 -4.32 -2.87 -8.40
C ASP A 63 -4.91 -1.78 -7.50
N ASN A 64 -4.84 -1.96 -6.19
CA ASN A 64 -5.29 -0.98 -5.21
C ASN A 64 -4.39 0.27 -5.15
N GLY A 65 -3.33 0.31 -5.97
CA GLY A 65 -2.39 1.40 -6.10
C GLY A 65 -1.20 1.36 -5.18
N LEU A 66 -1.14 0.39 -4.27
CA LEU A 66 0.06 0.11 -3.51
C LEU A 66 1.15 -0.43 -4.45
N GLY A 67 2.39 -0.08 -4.18
CA GLY A 67 3.55 -0.69 -4.81
C GLY A 67 4.71 -0.80 -3.83
N LEU A 68 5.52 -1.84 -4.02
CA LEU A 68 6.77 -2.07 -3.31
C LEU A 68 7.89 -2.11 -4.35
N GLU A 69 9.02 -1.48 -4.09
CA GLU A 69 10.12 -1.43 -5.04
C GLU A 69 11.50 -1.50 -4.38
N LEU A 70 12.38 -2.26 -5.00
CA LEU A 70 13.81 -2.27 -4.74
C LEU A 70 14.48 -1.35 -5.76
N ASP A 71 15.00 -0.24 -5.27
CA ASP A 71 15.55 0.85 -6.08
C ASP A 71 17.07 0.96 -5.84
N GLY A 72 17.82 0.81 -6.93
CA GLY A 72 19.27 0.96 -6.97
C GLY A 72 19.66 2.19 -7.79
N GLN A 73 20.43 3.10 -7.21
CA GLN A 73 20.82 4.35 -7.87
C GLN A 73 22.31 4.62 -7.72
N ARG A 74 22.89 5.31 -8.70
CA ARG A 74 24.28 5.73 -8.68
C ARG A 74 24.42 7.14 -9.22
N THR A 75 25.14 7.97 -8.49
CA THR A 75 25.51 9.33 -8.89
C THR A 75 27.02 9.46 -8.82
N LYS A 76 27.62 10.10 -9.80
CA LYS A 76 29.01 10.57 -9.72
C LYS A 76 28.96 12.09 -9.74
N ALA A 77 29.74 12.72 -8.87
CA ALA A 77 29.80 14.17 -8.79
C ALA A 77 31.24 14.60 -8.52
N ASP A 78 31.59 15.79 -8.99
CA ASP A 78 32.90 16.37 -8.73
C ASP A 78 32.90 17.12 -7.39
N ILE A 79 34.05 17.08 -6.72
CA ILE A 79 34.34 17.86 -5.51
C ILE A 79 35.19 19.04 -5.96
N VAL A 80 34.71 20.25 -5.74
CA VAL A 80 35.34 21.49 -6.21
C VAL A 80 35.65 22.44 -5.05
N ASP A 81 36.57 23.38 -5.30
CA ASP A 81 36.79 24.51 -4.41
C ASP A 81 35.56 25.43 -4.42
N ARG A 82 35.09 25.82 -3.22
CA ARG A 82 33.89 26.65 -3.03
C ARG A 82 34.07 28.09 -3.51
N SER A 83 35.30 28.61 -3.53
CA SER A 83 35.64 29.95 -3.98
C SER A 83 35.91 29.99 -5.48
N ASN A 84 36.39 28.87 -6.04
CA ASN A 84 36.66 28.73 -7.46
C ASN A 84 36.28 27.33 -7.99
N HIS A 85 35.03 27.19 -8.44
CA HIS A 85 34.47 25.92 -8.93
C HIS A 85 35.25 25.27 -10.10
N SER A 86 36.16 26.00 -10.76
CA SER A 86 37.01 25.46 -11.83
C SER A 86 38.15 24.56 -11.33
N ILE A 87 38.39 24.49 -10.01
CA ILE A 87 39.43 23.65 -9.42
C ILE A 87 38.80 22.35 -8.92
N ALA A 88 38.98 21.27 -9.69
CA ALA A 88 38.60 19.93 -9.29
C ALA A 88 39.54 19.39 -8.19
N LEU A 89 38.98 19.09 -7.03
CA LEU A 89 39.69 18.57 -5.86
C LEU A 89 39.56 17.05 -5.73
N GLY A 90 38.58 16.43 -6.39
CA GLY A 90 38.36 14.99 -6.36
C GLY A 90 37.02 14.58 -6.95
N GLN A 91 36.71 13.30 -6.83
CA GLN A 91 35.42 12.72 -7.25
C GLN A 91 34.70 12.06 -6.09
N LEU A 92 33.38 12.20 -6.09
CA LEU A 92 32.42 11.49 -5.26
C LEU A 92 31.67 10.48 -6.12
N THR A 93 31.60 9.23 -5.66
CA THR A 93 30.63 8.26 -6.15
C THR A 93 29.67 7.94 -5.02
N ASP A 94 28.40 8.19 -5.25
CA ASP A 94 27.32 7.85 -4.36
C ASP A 94 26.51 6.69 -4.96
N THR A 95 26.18 5.71 -4.14
CA THR A 95 25.43 4.51 -4.56
C THR A 95 24.40 4.16 -3.51
N PHE A 96 23.14 4.15 -3.92
CA PHE A 96 21.99 3.87 -3.07
C PHE A 96 21.38 2.52 -3.41
N LEU A 97 21.01 1.77 -2.38
CA LEU A 97 20.09 0.65 -2.49
C LEU A 97 19.00 0.83 -1.45
N SER A 98 17.74 0.92 -1.90
CA SER A 98 16.61 1.22 -1.04
C SER A 98 15.42 0.32 -1.32
N LEU A 99 14.66 0.02 -0.27
CA LEU A 99 13.34 -0.58 -0.38
C LEU A 99 12.32 0.52 -0.12
N ASN A 100 11.50 0.82 -1.11
CA ASN A 100 10.48 1.86 -1.03
C ASN A 100 9.09 1.27 -1.22
N SER A 101 8.12 1.86 -0.56
CA SER A 101 6.70 1.64 -0.83
C SER A 101 6.09 2.92 -1.31
N TYR A 102 5.21 2.82 -2.30
CA TYR A 102 4.45 3.95 -2.79
C TYR A 102 2.96 3.63 -2.83
N TYR A 103 2.15 4.67 -2.77
CA TYR A 103 0.72 4.60 -3.02
C TYR A 103 0.37 5.56 -4.15
N ALA A 104 -0.08 5.00 -5.26
CA ALA A 104 -0.54 5.74 -6.42
C ALA A 104 -2.06 5.96 -6.36
N PHE A 105 -2.47 7.21 -6.54
CA PHE A 105 -3.86 7.64 -6.56
C PHE A 105 -4.42 7.55 -7.98
N ASN A 106 -5.75 7.53 -8.08
CA ASN A 106 -6.47 7.63 -9.36
C ASN A 106 -6.04 6.56 -10.38
N GLN A 107 -6.06 5.28 -9.99
CA GLN A 107 -5.56 4.17 -10.80
C GLN A 107 -6.15 4.07 -12.21
N ASN A 108 -7.36 4.59 -12.44
CA ASN A 108 -8.00 4.57 -13.77
C ASN A 108 -7.66 5.79 -14.64
N SER A 109 -6.86 6.74 -14.15
CA SER A 109 -6.47 7.95 -14.88
C SER A 109 -5.17 7.77 -15.68
N LYS A 110 -5.01 8.57 -16.74
CA LYS A 110 -3.76 8.67 -17.52
C LYS A 110 -2.60 9.16 -16.66
N VAL A 111 -2.87 10.09 -15.74
CA VAL A 111 -1.91 10.61 -14.78
C VAL A 111 -2.28 10.09 -13.39
N GLN A 112 -1.35 9.42 -12.75
CA GLN A 112 -1.51 8.80 -11.44
C GLN A 112 -0.48 9.40 -10.48
N PRO A 113 -0.86 10.41 -9.71
CA PRO A 113 -0.01 10.94 -8.64
C PRO A 113 0.33 9.82 -7.64
N PHE A 114 1.51 9.87 -7.03
CA PHE A 114 1.88 8.95 -5.96
C PHE A 114 2.66 9.64 -4.85
N VAL A 115 2.57 9.06 -3.66
CA VAL A 115 3.48 9.34 -2.54
C VAL A 115 4.32 8.11 -2.27
N LEU A 116 5.56 8.31 -1.84
CA LEU A 116 6.55 7.28 -1.62
C LEU A 116 7.21 7.46 -0.26
N LEU A 117 7.40 6.36 0.46
CA LEU A 117 8.23 6.29 1.66
C LEU A 117 9.15 5.08 1.57
N GLY A 118 10.35 5.17 2.10
CA GLY A 118 11.24 4.02 2.11
C GLY A 118 12.49 4.22 2.94
N GLY A 119 13.34 3.21 2.90
CA GLY A 119 14.61 3.23 3.60
C GLY A 119 15.63 2.34 2.92
N GLY A 120 16.90 2.66 3.12
CA GLY A 120 17.97 1.98 2.40
C GLY A 120 19.34 2.19 3.01
N GLN A 121 20.34 1.73 2.27
CA GLN A 121 21.73 1.99 2.55
C GLN A 121 22.37 2.73 1.38
N GLY A 122 23.11 3.79 1.71
CA GLY A 122 24.01 4.48 0.80
C GLY A 122 25.45 4.01 1.01
N LYS A 123 26.24 4.04 -0.06
CA LYS A 123 27.69 3.93 0.03
C LYS A 123 28.30 5.11 -0.70
N ILE A 124 28.87 6.01 0.08
CA ILE A 124 29.61 7.15 -0.44
C ILE A 124 31.09 6.76 -0.52
N SER A 125 31.69 6.96 -1.70
CA SER A 125 33.11 6.74 -1.94
C SER A 125 33.68 8.00 -2.55
N ALA A 126 34.61 8.65 -1.86
CA ALA A 126 35.26 9.86 -2.36
C ALA A 126 36.77 9.65 -2.50
N THR A 127 37.32 10.14 -3.61
CA THR A 127 38.74 10.00 -3.96
C THR A 127 39.30 11.37 -4.31
N SER A 128 40.40 11.74 -3.66
CA SER A 128 41.17 12.95 -3.91
C SER A 128 42.66 12.61 -4.00
N ILE A 129 43.51 13.58 -4.36
CA ILE A 129 44.95 13.38 -4.54
C ILE A 129 45.56 12.85 -3.22
N GLY A 130 45.95 11.57 -3.23
CA GLY A 130 46.62 10.90 -2.09
C GLY A 130 45.70 10.39 -0.98
N SER A 131 44.37 10.41 -1.12
CA SER A 131 43.44 9.92 -0.09
C SER A 131 42.13 9.38 -0.67
N SER A 132 41.66 8.25 -0.14
CA SER A 132 40.38 7.63 -0.48
C SER A 132 39.60 7.30 0.78
N MET A 133 38.31 7.59 0.80
CA MET A 133 37.41 7.31 1.92
C MET A 133 36.15 6.62 1.40
N SER A 134 35.66 5.64 2.16
CA SER A 134 34.35 5.03 1.90
C SER A 134 33.57 4.90 3.19
N HIS A 135 32.32 5.38 3.17
CA HIS A 135 31.39 5.29 4.28
C HIS A 135 30.08 4.63 3.83
N LYS A 136 29.37 4.02 4.78
CA LYS A 136 28.03 3.46 4.55
C LYS A 136 27.05 4.25 5.39
N ASP A 137 25.95 4.64 4.77
CA ASP A 137 24.95 5.50 5.35
C ASP A 137 23.62 4.79 5.43
N THR A 138 22.92 4.94 6.55
CA THR A 138 21.52 4.52 6.66
C THR A 138 20.63 5.67 6.18
N LEU A 139 19.70 5.38 5.27
CA LEU A 139 18.89 6.38 4.59
C LEU A 139 17.39 6.18 4.81
N ALA A 140 16.63 7.28 4.86
CA ALA A 140 15.18 7.30 4.70
C ALA A 140 14.80 8.13 3.47
N ASN A 141 13.83 7.64 2.72
CA ASN A 141 13.31 8.29 1.52
C ASN A 141 11.89 8.77 1.77
N LEU A 142 11.59 9.99 1.32
CA LEU A 142 10.24 10.52 1.19
C LEU A 142 10.10 11.15 -0.18
N GLY A 143 9.13 10.70 -0.97
CA GLY A 143 8.96 11.14 -2.35
C GLY A 143 7.51 11.43 -2.71
N LEU A 144 7.36 12.24 -3.74
CA LEU A 144 6.11 12.49 -4.43
C LEU A 144 6.36 12.48 -5.93
N GLY A 145 5.42 11.98 -6.71
CA GLY A 145 5.61 11.87 -8.15
C GLY A 145 4.32 11.58 -8.89
N ALA A 146 4.46 11.27 -10.17
CA ALA A 146 3.36 10.83 -11.00
C ALA A 146 3.81 9.76 -12.00
N PHE A 147 2.96 8.78 -12.23
CA PHE A 147 3.01 7.93 -13.41
C PHE A 147 2.12 8.54 -14.50
N ILE A 148 2.64 8.64 -15.70
CA ILE A 148 1.93 9.10 -16.90
C ILE A 148 1.84 7.89 -17.83
N ASN A 149 0.69 7.23 -17.83
CA ASN A 149 0.45 6.05 -18.65
C ASN A 149 0.47 6.43 -20.14
N VAL A 150 1.37 5.80 -20.89
CA VAL A 150 1.52 5.96 -22.34
C VAL A 150 0.81 4.82 -23.07
N SER A 151 0.88 3.61 -22.51
CA SER A 151 0.16 2.42 -22.98
C SER A 151 -0.27 1.57 -21.78
N GLU A 152 -0.82 0.37 -22.03
CA GLU A 152 -1.23 -0.58 -20.97
C GLU A 152 -0.06 -1.07 -20.10
N ASN A 153 1.14 -1.14 -20.68
CA ASN A 153 2.33 -1.69 -20.02
C ASN A 153 3.45 -0.66 -19.83
N ILE A 154 3.30 0.56 -20.35
CA ILE A 154 4.36 1.59 -20.32
C ILE A 154 3.83 2.87 -19.67
N ALA A 155 4.55 3.34 -18.66
CA ALA A 155 4.31 4.63 -18.04
C ALA A 155 5.60 5.45 -17.94
N ILE A 156 5.51 6.76 -18.13
CA ILE A 156 6.59 7.69 -17.75
C ILE A 156 6.45 7.98 -16.26
N ARG A 157 7.51 7.79 -15.49
CA ARG A 157 7.57 8.14 -14.06
C ARG A 157 8.35 9.44 -13.90
N ALA A 158 7.78 10.39 -13.18
CA ALA A 158 8.47 11.58 -12.70
C ALA A 158 8.37 11.64 -11.17
N GLU A 159 9.47 11.92 -10.48
CA GLU A 159 9.55 11.86 -9.03
C GLU A 159 10.46 12.96 -8.47
N ALA A 160 10.01 13.58 -7.38
CA ALA A 160 10.84 14.38 -6.49
C ALA A 160 10.99 13.63 -5.16
N ARG A 161 12.23 13.39 -4.73
CA ARG A 161 12.56 12.60 -3.54
C ARG A 161 13.48 13.38 -2.62
N GLY A 162 13.15 13.44 -1.33
CA GLY A 162 14.06 13.81 -0.27
C GLY A 162 14.70 12.57 0.34
N VAL A 163 16.01 12.59 0.53
CA VAL A 163 16.81 11.52 1.12
C VAL A 163 17.43 12.03 2.41
N TYR A 164 17.03 11.44 3.53
CA TYR A 164 17.54 11.77 4.86
C TYR A 164 18.62 10.77 5.25
N ASN A 165 19.80 11.26 5.62
CA ASN A 165 20.90 10.44 6.10
C ASN A 165 20.98 10.41 7.65
N PHE A 166 20.80 9.25 8.26
CA PHE A 166 20.83 9.08 9.71
C PHE A 166 22.24 9.08 10.30
N ASP A 167 23.25 8.66 9.54
CA ASP A 167 24.61 8.54 10.06
C ASP A 167 25.36 9.88 10.03
N GLU A 168 24.98 10.79 9.13
CA GLU A 168 25.49 12.16 9.07
C GLU A 168 25.02 13.03 10.26
N SER A 169 23.81 12.78 10.77
CA SER A 169 23.25 13.53 11.92
C SER A 169 24.00 13.33 13.25
N LYS A 170 24.98 12.42 13.32
CA LYS A 170 25.88 12.28 14.48
C LYS A 170 27.06 13.27 14.47
N ILE A 171 27.31 13.94 13.34
CA ILE A 171 28.42 14.88 13.17
C ILE A 171 27.83 16.29 12.98
N LYS A 172 27.72 17.03 14.08
CA LYS A 172 27.44 18.50 14.13
C LYS A 172 25.99 19.00 13.97
N GLY A 173 24.98 18.29 14.48
CA GLY A 173 23.66 18.90 14.75
C GLY A 173 22.96 19.55 13.55
N ARG A 174 23.36 19.18 12.33
CA ARG A 174 22.72 19.59 11.07
C ARG A 174 21.99 18.39 10.51
N THR A 175 20.72 18.59 10.22
CA THR A 175 19.90 17.65 9.46
C THR A 175 20.17 17.91 7.98
N SER A 176 20.97 17.05 7.34
CA SER A 176 21.19 17.11 5.89
C SER A 176 20.10 16.29 5.19
N ILE A 177 19.32 16.93 4.31
CA ILE A 177 18.35 16.27 3.43
C ILE A 177 18.79 16.52 2.00
N ASP A 178 19.26 15.48 1.34
CA ASP A 178 19.57 15.54 -0.09
C ASP A 178 18.28 15.46 -0.91
N LYS A 179 18.28 16.08 -2.09
CA LYS A 179 17.12 16.10 -2.98
C LYS A 179 17.47 15.43 -4.29
N LEU A 180 16.57 14.58 -4.78
CA LEU A 180 16.67 13.94 -6.08
C LEU A 180 15.43 14.27 -6.91
N ALA A 181 15.66 14.63 -8.17
CA ALA A 181 14.63 14.60 -9.19
C ALA A 181 14.91 13.41 -10.09
N LEU A 182 13.90 12.61 -10.38
CA LEU A 182 14.04 11.41 -11.18
C LEU A 182 13.00 11.36 -12.29
N VAL A 183 13.44 10.90 -13.45
CA VAL A 183 12.56 10.62 -14.58
C VAL A 183 12.92 9.25 -15.14
N GLY A 184 11.91 8.42 -15.41
CA GLY A 184 12.13 7.06 -15.91
C GLY A 184 10.98 6.54 -16.72
N VAL A 185 11.22 5.39 -17.36
CA VAL A 185 10.20 4.66 -18.09
C VAL A 185 9.91 3.38 -17.31
N GLN A 186 8.71 3.27 -16.77
CA GLN A 186 8.23 2.09 -16.10
C GLN A 186 7.62 1.13 -17.12
N TYR A 187 8.13 -0.09 -17.15
CA TYR A 187 7.53 -1.20 -17.87
C TYR A 187 6.86 -2.15 -16.88
N SER A 188 5.61 -2.53 -17.16
CA SER A 188 4.78 -3.39 -16.32
C SER A 188 4.55 -4.74 -16.99
N PHE A 189 4.83 -5.82 -16.27
CA PHE A 189 4.62 -7.21 -16.66
C PHE A 189 3.49 -7.81 -15.81
N GLY A 190 2.55 -8.53 -16.44
CA GLY A 190 1.59 -9.35 -15.71
C GLY A 190 0.33 -8.66 -15.19
N ALA A 191 0.06 -7.41 -15.57
CA ALA A 191 -1.25 -6.78 -15.36
C ALA A 191 -1.82 -6.34 -16.71
N ALA A 192 -2.58 -7.23 -17.36
CA ALA A 192 -3.52 -6.78 -18.39
C ALA A 192 -4.60 -5.98 -17.66
N LYS A 193 -4.50 -4.64 -17.68
CA LYS A 193 -5.70 -3.83 -17.47
C LYS A 193 -6.63 -4.18 -18.62
N THR A 194 -7.84 -4.59 -18.30
CA THR A 194 -8.94 -4.69 -19.27
C THR A 194 -8.93 -3.40 -20.09
N ALA A 195 -8.79 -3.55 -21.40
CA ALA A 195 -8.74 -2.45 -22.33
C ALA A 195 -9.90 -1.48 -22.05
N PRO A 196 -9.68 -0.15 -22.10
CA PRO A 196 -10.78 0.78 -22.03
C PRO A 196 -11.74 0.43 -23.16
N VAL A 197 -13.00 0.19 -22.82
CA VAL A 197 -14.09 0.09 -23.80
C VAL A 197 -14.01 1.34 -24.65
N VAL A 198 -13.56 1.16 -25.90
CA VAL A 198 -13.56 2.22 -26.89
C VAL A 198 -15.01 2.66 -27.02
N ALA A 199 -15.31 3.89 -26.61
CA ALA A 199 -16.60 4.50 -26.88
C ALA A 199 -16.81 4.44 -28.40
N VAL A 200 -17.77 3.63 -28.83
CA VAL A 200 -18.19 3.55 -30.22
C VAL A 200 -18.61 4.96 -30.65
N GLN A 201 -17.84 5.57 -31.56
CA GLN A 201 -18.27 6.80 -32.22
C GLN A 201 -19.54 6.49 -33.01
N PRO A 202 -20.58 7.34 -32.94
CA PRO A 202 -21.77 7.14 -33.74
C PRO A 202 -21.39 7.17 -35.22
N GLU A 203 -21.65 6.06 -35.89
CA GLU A 203 -21.43 5.85 -37.32
C GLU A 203 -22.23 6.88 -38.13
N GLN A 204 -21.58 7.52 -39.11
CA GLN A 204 -22.21 8.51 -39.97
C GLN A 204 -23.25 7.82 -40.88
N ILE A 205 -24.46 8.37 -40.90
CA ILE A 205 -25.58 7.94 -41.73
C ILE A 205 -25.16 7.97 -43.22
N PRO A 206 -25.21 6.84 -43.95
CA PRO A 206 -24.95 6.87 -45.38
C PRO A 206 -26.11 7.54 -46.14
N VAL A 207 -25.72 8.34 -47.12
CA VAL A 207 -26.59 9.14 -48.00
C VAL A 207 -27.54 8.23 -48.79
N VAL A 208 -28.82 8.61 -48.78
CA VAL A 208 -29.91 7.97 -49.54
C VAL A 208 -29.66 8.08 -51.04
N VAL A 209 -29.43 6.95 -51.70
CA VAL A 209 -29.47 6.82 -53.16
C VAL A 209 -30.84 6.26 -53.57
N GLN A 210 -31.48 6.92 -54.54
CA GLN A 210 -32.81 6.56 -55.06
C GLN A 210 -32.84 5.19 -55.76
N PRO A 211 -33.99 4.49 -55.75
CA PRO A 211 -34.08 3.10 -56.21
C PRO A 211 -34.26 2.96 -57.72
N THR A 212 -33.63 1.94 -58.29
CA THR A 212 -33.92 1.37 -59.62
C THR A 212 -34.87 0.17 -59.51
N PRO A 213 -35.57 -0.22 -60.60
CA PRO A 213 -36.81 -1.00 -60.53
C PRO A 213 -36.62 -2.47 -60.15
N ILE A 214 -37.66 -2.97 -59.47
CA ILE A 214 -37.86 -4.30 -58.90
C ILE A 214 -37.86 -5.39 -59.98
N GLU A 215 -37.07 -6.44 -59.75
CA GLU A 215 -37.21 -7.75 -60.40
C GLU A 215 -37.70 -8.80 -59.39
N VAL A 216 -38.36 -9.82 -59.91
CA VAL A 216 -39.43 -10.62 -59.30
C VAL A 216 -39.02 -11.46 -58.08
N VAL A 217 -39.92 -11.48 -57.08
CA VAL A 217 -39.80 -12.07 -55.74
C VAL A 217 -39.73 -13.61 -55.75
N ALA A 218 -38.71 -14.15 -55.08
CA ALA A 218 -38.67 -15.52 -54.54
C ALA A 218 -39.16 -15.52 -53.06
N PRO A 219 -39.73 -16.61 -52.53
CA PRO A 219 -40.35 -16.59 -51.20
C PRO A 219 -39.30 -16.33 -50.11
N ILE A 220 -39.59 -15.33 -49.27
CA ILE A 220 -38.76 -14.94 -48.13
C ILE A 220 -38.83 -16.07 -47.11
N VAL A 221 -37.74 -16.82 -46.99
CA VAL A 221 -37.55 -17.71 -45.84
C VAL A 221 -37.37 -16.80 -44.64
N VAL A 222 -38.38 -16.71 -43.77
CA VAL A 222 -38.23 -16.04 -42.48
C VAL A 222 -37.22 -16.86 -41.68
N PRO A 223 -36.05 -16.30 -41.32
CA PRO A 223 -35.10 -17.03 -40.49
C PRO A 223 -35.77 -17.41 -39.17
N ALA A 224 -35.55 -18.65 -38.74
CA ALA A 224 -36.14 -19.18 -37.51
C ALA A 224 -35.54 -18.50 -36.27
N ASP A 225 -36.39 -18.32 -35.27
CA ASP A 225 -36.11 -17.81 -33.93
C ASP A 225 -36.92 -18.71 -32.99
N ASP A 226 -36.25 -19.72 -32.43
CA ASP A 226 -36.87 -20.87 -31.77
C ASP A 226 -37.34 -20.52 -30.35
N ASP A 227 -36.58 -19.72 -29.61
CA ASP A 227 -36.87 -19.29 -28.24
C ASP A 227 -37.54 -17.91 -28.15
N LYS A 228 -37.63 -17.19 -29.28
CA LYS A 228 -38.41 -15.95 -29.46
C LYS A 228 -37.92 -14.80 -28.60
N ASP A 229 -36.61 -14.75 -28.37
CA ASP A 229 -35.96 -13.66 -27.67
C ASP A 229 -35.72 -12.43 -28.58
N GLY A 230 -35.95 -12.58 -29.89
CA GLY A 230 -35.79 -11.54 -30.91
C GLY A 230 -34.48 -11.63 -31.70
N ILE A 231 -33.62 -12.61 -31.41
CA ILE A 231 -32.38 -12.92 -32.14
C ILE A 231 -32.57 -14.23 -32.91
N ILE A 232 -32.33 -14.20 -34.23
CA ILE A 232 -32.50 -15.40 -35.07
C ILE A 232 -31.48 -16.48 -34.70
N ASN A 233 -31.85 -17.76 -34.86
CA ASN A 233 -31.05 -18.92 -34.44
C ASN A 233 -29.61 -18.92 -35.00
N THR A 234 -29.35 -18.30 -36.16
CA THR A 234 -28.00 -18.22 -36.74
C THR A 234 -27.06 -17.24 -36.03
N ASN A 235 -27.62 -16.31 -35.26
CA ASN A 235 -26.92 -15.26 -34.53
C ASN A 235 -27.12 -15.36 -33.02
N ASP A 236 -27.89 -16.35 -32.57
CA ASP A 236 -28.19 -16.60 -31.17
C ASP A 236 -27.26 -17.68 -30.59
N ASN A 237 -26.47 -17.29 -29.59
CA ASN A 237 -25.56 -18.15 -28.87
C ASN A 237 -26.23 -18.86 -27.68
N CYS A 238 -27.45 -18.46 -27.32
CA CYS A 238 -28.18 -18.86 -26.14
C CYS A 238 -29.62 -19.30 -26.49
N ALA A 239 -29.72 -20.35 -27.32
CA ALA A 239 -30.94 -20.91 -27.94
C ALA A 239 -32.10 -21.38 -27.01
N ASN A 240 -32.08 -21.07 -25.73
CA ASN A 240 -33.16 -21.38 -24.78
C ASN A 240 -33.40 -20.23 -23.78
N THR A 241 -33.28 -18.98 -24.23
CA THR A 241 -33.52 -17.84 -23.36
C THR A 241 -35.00 -17.76 -22.97
N PRO A 242 -35.34 -17.54 -21.67
CA PRO A 242 -36.74 -17.42 -21.28
C PRO A 242 -37.43 -16.21 -21.93
N ALA A 243 -38.67 -16.39 -22.36
CA ALA A 243 -39.45 -15.31 -22.96
C ALA A 243 -39.55 -14.07 -22.03
N ASN A 244 -39.43 -12.88 -22.61
CA ASN A 244 -39.40 -11.57 -21.94
C ASN A 244 -38.15 -11.28 -21.09
N VAL A 245 -37.10 -12.10 -21.16
CA VAL A 245 -35.79 -11.73 -20.61
C VAL A 245 -35.09 -10.79 -21.59
N THR A 246 -34.40 -9.78 -21.06
CA THR A 246 -33.59 -8.88 -21.91
C THR A 246 -32.29 -9.58 -22.26
N VAL A 247 -31.97 -9.61 -23.56
CA VAL A 247 -30.78 -10.25 -24.11
C VAL A 247 -29.80 -9.25 -24.70
N ASP A 248 -28.54 -9.66 -24.81
CA ASP A 248 -27.51 -8.92 -25.53
C ASP A 248 -27.60 -9.15 -27.06
N THR A 249 -26.63 -8.62 -27.81
CA THR A 249 -26.59 -8.76 -29.27
C THR A 249 -26.35 -10.19 -29.77
N MET A 250 -26.12 -11.14 -28.86
CA MET A 250 -25.86 -12.55 -29.14
C MET A 250 -26.99 -13.46 -28.62
N GLY A 251 -28.13 -12.91 -28.20
CA GLY A 251 -29.27 -13.70 -27.67
C GLY A 251 -29.08 -14.19 -26.23
N CYS A 252 -28.01 -13.77 -25.55
CA CYS A 252 -27.73 -14.24 -24.19
C CYS A 252 -28.32 -13.28 -23.13
N PRO A 253 -28.90 -13.80 -22.03
CA PRO A 253 -29.35 -12.98 -20.91
C PRO A 253 -28.25 -12.07 -20.38
N ILE A 254 -28.60 -10.82 -20.08
CA ILE A 254 -27.64 -9.86 -19.52
C ILE A 254 -27.21 -10.31 -18.11
N ASP A 255 -25.90 -10.31 -17.91
CA ASP A 255 -25.21 -10.48 -16.62
C ASP A 255 -24.34 -9.23 -16.40
N SER A 256 -24.87 -8.31 -15.59
CA SER A 256 -24.33 -6.96 -15.40
C SER A 256 -23.05 -6.94 -14.56
N ASP A 257 -22.96 -7.78 -13.52
CA ASP A 257 -21.81 -7.83 -12.61
C ASP A 257 -20.82 -8.98 -12.92
N LYS A 258 -21.17 -9.81 -13.91
CA LYS A 258 -20.35 -10.88 -14.49
C LYS A 258 -20.02 -11.97 -13.48
N ASP A 259 -20.94 -12.26 -12.59
CA ASP A 259 -20.80 -13.29 -11.58
C ASP A 259 -21.28 -14.69 -12.05
N SER A 260 -21.68 -14.79 -13.33
CA SER A 260 -22.24 -15.97 -13.99
C SER A 260 -23.70 -16.28 -13.64
N VAL A 261 -24.40 -15.35 -13.00
CA VAL A 261 -25.85 -15.39 -12.75
C VAL A 261 -26.50 -14.22 -13.49
N ALA A 262 -27.46 -14.51 -14.34
CA ALA A 262 -28.12 -13.47 -15.14
C ALA A 262 -28.99 -12.55 -14.27
N ASP A 263 -29.08 -11.28 -14.65
CA ASP A 263 -29.74 -10.20 -13.88
C ASP A 263 -31.19 -10.53 -13.47
N TYR A 264 -31.91 -11.32 -14.27
CA TYR A 264 -33.31 -11.66 -14.01
C TYR A 264 -33.52 -12.69 -12.89
N VAL A 265 -32.46 -13.41 -12.50
CA VAL A 265 -32.43 -14.39 -11.38
C VAL A 265 -31.45 -14.02 -10.28
N ASP A 266 -30.64 -12.99 -10.49
CA ASP A 266 -29.68 -12.51 -9.53
C ASP A 266 -30.34 -11.68 -8.42
N GLN A 267 -30.10 -12.09 -7.17
CA GLN A 267 -30.57 -11.40 -5.96
C GLN A 267 -29.54 -10.39 -5.43
N CYS A 268 -28.32 -10.43 -5.94
CA CYS A 268 -27.16 -9.68 -5.51
C CYS A 268 -26.46 -9.02 -6.72
N PRO A 269 -27.07 -7.99 -7.37
CA PRO A 269 -26.64 -7.39 -8.65
C PRO A 269 -25.33 -6.57 -8.62
N ALA A 270 -24.53 -6.74 -7.58
CA ALA A 270 -23.26 -6.05 -7.39
C ALA A 270 -22.26 -6.97 -6.66
N THR A 271 -22.24 -8.24 -7.04
CA THR A 271 -21.32 -9.24 -6.51
C THR A 271 -19.87 -8.87 -6.87
N PRO A 272 -18.94 -8.88 -5.89
CA PRO A 272 -17.54 -8.59 -6.18
C PRO A 272 -16.94 -9.57 -7.20
N ALA A 273 -16.27 -9.02 -8.22
CA ALA A 273 -15.65 -9.83 -9.26
C ALA A 273 -14.70 -10.89 -8.68
N GLY A 274 -14.90 -12.15 -9.12
CA GLY A 274 -14.14 -13.31 -8.66
C GLY A 274 -14.63 -13.92 -7.34
N ALA A 275 -15.73 -13.42 -6.77
CA ALA A 275 -16.42 -14.11 -5.68
C ALA A 275 -17.00 -15.44 -6.18
N LEU A 276 -16.95 -16.48 -5.33
CA LEU A 276 -17.75 -17.67 -5.53
C LEU A 276 -19.19 -17.35 -5.13
N VAL A 277 -20.11 -17.48 -6.08
CA VAL A 277 -21.53 -17.19 -5.85
C VAL A 277 -22.36 -18.45 -5.64
N GLU A 278 -23.49 -18.28 -4.98
CA GLU A 278 -24.58 -19.25 -4.95
C GLU A 278 -25.42 -19.14 -6.24
N ALA A 279 -26.40 -20.04 -6.42
CA ALA A 279 -27.28 -20.01 -7.60
C ALA A 279 -28.14 -18.73 -7.69
N THR A 280 -28.18 -17.93 -6.62
CA THR A 280 -28.89 -16.66 -6.53
C THR A 280 -28.00 -15.44 -6.84
N GLY A 281 -26.76 -15.66 -7.29
CA GLY A 281 -25.75 -14.60 -7.51
C GLY A 281 -25.11 -14.09 -6.21
N CYS A 282 -25.65 -14.42 -5.04
CA CYS A 282 -25.08 -13.92 -3.80
C CYS A 282 -23.74 -14.57 -3.41
N PRO A 283 -22.75 -13.79 -2.91
CA PRO A 283 -21.44 -14.32 -2.55
C PRO A 283 -21.49 -15.34 -1.40
N LYS A 284 -20.79 -16.47 -1.58
CA LYS A 284 -20.51 -17.40 -0.49
C LYS A 284 -19.64 -16.73 0.56
N THR A 285 -19.94 -16.95 1.84
CA THR A 285 -19.16 -16.40 2.95
C THR A 285 -18.52 -17.48 3.82
N LEU A 286 -17.27 -17.24 4.22
CA LEU A 286 -16.53 -18.05 5.18
C LEU A 286 -16.42 -17.29 6.50
N THR A 287 -16.57 -18.02 7.60
CA THR A 287 -16.35 -17.47 8.94
C THR A 287 -14.92 -17.75 9.38
N GLU A 288 -14.15 -16.70 9.65
CA GLU A 288 -12.78 -16.79 10.17
C GLU A 288 -12.67 -16.20 11.57
N ALA A 289 -11.79 -16.77 12.39
CA ALA A 289 -11.49 -16.22 13.72
C ALA A 289 -10.62 -14.95 13.61
N LEU A 290 -11.08 -13.87 14.23
CA LEU A 290 -10.34 -12.62 14.40
C LEU A 290 -9.59 -12.65 15.74
N LYS A 291 -8.28 -12.41 15.71
CA LYS A 291 -7.48 -12.12 16.91
C LYS A 291 -6.47 -11.00 16.63
N GLU A 292 -6.63 -9.87 17.31
CA GLU A 292 -5.73 -8.71 17.19
C GLU A 292 -5.21 -8.28 18.56
N GLU A 293 -3.93 -7.91 18.64
CA GLU A 293 -3.28 -7.50 19.89
C GLU A 293 -2.67 -6.09 19.76
N ILE A 294 -3.07 -5.17 20.64
CA ILE A 294 -2.61 -3.78 20.63
C ILE A 294 -1.94 -3.45 21.96
N LYS A 295 -0.75 -2.82 21.91
CA LYS A 295 0.10 -2.55 23.08
C LYS A 295 0.17 -1.06 23.40
N VAL A 296 -0.11 -0.69 24.65
CA VAL A 296 0.03 0.66 25.20
C VAL A 296 1.05 0.62 26.34
N VAL A 297 2.01 1.56 26.42
CA VAL A 297 3.03 1.58 27.49
C VAL A 297 2.82 2.74 28.48
N PHE A 298 3.31 2.56 29.71
CA PHE A 298 3.10 3.50 30.82
C PHE A 298 4.39 3.90 31.52
N ASP A 299 4.41 5.13 32.04
CA ASP A 299 5.46 5.58 32.94
C ASP A 299 5.45 4.81 34.27
N THR A 300 6.56 4.92 35.01
CA THR A 300 6.69 4.28 36.31
C THR A 300 5.61 4.79 37.27
N ASN A 301 4.90 3.87 37.93
CA ASN A 301 3.86 4.16 38.93
C ASN A 301 2.67 5.03 38.44
N LYS A 302 2.47 5.16 37.13
CA LYS A 302 1.33 5.88 36.55
C LYS A 302 0.36 4.95 35.83
N ALA A 303 -0.91 5.37 35.77
CA ALA A 303 -1.97 4.74 34.98
C ALA A 303 -2.56 5.67 33.91
N ASP A 304 -2.08 6.93 33.83
CA ASP A 304 -2.52 7.89 32.84
C ASP A 304 -2.06 7.48 31.43
N ILE A 305 -2.98 7.53 30.48
CA ILE A 305 -2.69 7.29 29.07
C ILE A 305 -2.10 8.57 28.49
N LYS A 306 -0.89 8.49 27.92
CA LYS A 306 -0.28 9.61 27.21
C LYS A 306 -0.98 9.83 25.87
N ASN A 307 -1.06 11.09 25.45
CA ASN A 307 -1.67 11.48 24.17
C ASN A 307 -1.06 10.74 22.96
N GLU A 308 0.21 10.35 23.03
CA GLU A 308 0.89 9.56 22.00
C GLU A 308 0.21 8.20 21.72
N PHE A 309 -0.52 7.63 22.69
CA PHE A 309 -1.23 6.35 22.55
C PHE A 309 -2.70 6.49 22.10
N ASN A 310 -3.16 7.71 21.84
CA ASN A 310 -4.54 7.92 21.38
C ASN A 310 -4.79 7.25 20.02
N ALA A 311 -3.77 7.17 19.15
CA ALA A 311 -3.86 6.50 17.86
C ALA A 311 -4.07 4.98 18.01
N GLU A 312 -3.35 4.34 18.92
CA GLU A 312 -3.48 2.92 19.23
C GLU A 312 -4.85 2.59 19.82
N ILE A 313 -5.36 3.43 20.73
CA ILE A 313 -6.68 3.26 21.32
C ILE A 313 -7.77 3.49 20.27
N SER A 314 -7.60 4.50 19.41
CA SER A 314 -8.49 4.72 18.27
C SER A 314 -8.53 3.51 17.34
N LYS A 315 -7.39 2.84 17.09
CA LYS A 315 -7.34 1.62 16.29
C LYS A 315 -8.17 0.49 16.89
N VAL A 316 -8.09 0.26 18.22
CA VAL A 316 -8.94 -0.72 18.92
C VAL A 316 -10.42 -0.37 18.72
N ALA A 317 -10.78 0.90 18.91
CA ALA A 317 -12.15 1.37 18.78
C ALA A 317 -12.70 1.22 17.35
N THR A 318 -11.89 1.50 16.33
CA THR A 318 -12.25 1.32 14.92
C THR A 318 -12.54 -0.15 14.61
N LEU A 319 -11.68 -1.06 15.06
CA LEU A 319 -11.91 -2.50 14.89
C LEU A 319 -13.14 -2.97 15.66
N ALA A 320 -13.37 -2.46 16.86
CA ALA A 320 -14.56 -2.79 17.65
C ALA A 320 -15.87 -2.33 16.97
N LYS A 321 -15.84 -1.20 16.25
CA LYS A 321 -16.98 -0.71 15.45
C LYS A 321 -17.18 -1.53 14.17
N GLN A 322 -16.07 -1.87 13.50
CA GLN A 322 -16.09 -2.70 12.30
C GLN A 322 -16.62 -4.12 12.58
N TYR A 323 -16.31 -4.66 13.76
CA TYR A 323 -16.71 -6.00 14.17
C TYR A 323 -17.59 -5.93 15.43
N PRO A 324 -18.89 -5.63 15.30
CA PRO A 324 -19.78 -5.37 16.44
C PRO A 324 -19.97 -6.58 17.37
N THR A 325 -19.69 -7.80 16.89
CA THR A 325 -19.76 -9.04 17.67
C THR A 325 -18.45 -9.37 18.41
N ALA A 326 -17.34 -8.66 18.10
CA ALA A 326 -16.04 -8.94 18.71
C ALA A 326 -16.00 -8.53 20.19
N LYS A 327 -15.33 -9.33 21.02
CA LYS A 327 -15.05 -9.07 22.43
C LYS A 327 -13.64 -8.52 22.60
N ILE A 328 -13.45 -7.70 23.62
CA ILE A 328 -12.19 -7.04 23.94
C ILE A 328 -11.75 -7.45 25.33
N GLU A 329 -10.56 -8.02 25.47
CA GLU A 329 -9.92 -8.27 26.75
C GLU A 329 -8.73 -7.35 26.93
N ILE A 330 -8.75 -6.53 27.97
CA ILE A 330 -7.70 -5.58 28.30
C ILE A 330 -6.87 -6.13 29.45
N GLN A 331 -5.59 -6.38 29.18
CA GLN A 331 -4.66 -7.02 30.10
C GLN A 331 -3.59 -6.04 30.55
N GLY A 332 -3.61 -5.65 31.83
CA GLY A 332 -2.66 -4.71 32.39
C GLY A 332 -1.46 -5.39 33.05
N TYR A 333 -0.27 -4.81 32.88
CA TYR A 333 1.00 -5.31 33.41
C TYR A 333 1.88 -4.19 34.01
N THR A 334 2.81 -4.60 34.86
CA THR A 334 3.80 -3.77 35.54
C THR A 334 5.21 -4.35 35.38
N ASP A 335 6.23 -3.58 35.77
CA ASP A 335 7.56 -4.14 35.97
C ASP A 335 7.65 -4.85 37.34
N SER A 336 8.71 -5.62 37.58
CA SER A 336 8.81 -6.43 38.79
C SER A 336 9.24 -5.67 40.05
N ARG A 337 9.41 -4.34 40.00
CA ARG A 337 9.82 -3.56 41.17
C ARG A 337 8.63 -3.30 42.09
N GLY A 338 8.91 -3.19 43.38
CA GLY A 338 7.92 -2.85 44.39
C GLY A 338 7.10 -4.04 44.89
N ASN A 339 6.01 -3.74 45.60
CA ASN A 339 5.18 -4.74 46.26
C ASN A 339 4.20 -5.39 45.27
N LYS A 340 4.04 -6.71 45.34
CA LYS A 340 3.16 -7.50 44.46
C LYS A 340 1.70 -7.00 44.46
N THR A 341 1.09 -6.79 45.61
CA THR A 341 -0.29 -6.30 45.73
C THR A 341 -0.45 -4.90 45.15
N LYS A 342 0.55 -4.03 45.34
CA LYS A 342 0.56 -2.70 44.69
C LYS A 342 0.66 -2.80 43.18
N ASN A 343 1.45 -3.73 42.65
CA ASN A 343 1.57 -3.98 41.22
C ASN A 343 0.29 -4.58 40.62
N GLU A 344 -0.38 -5.48 41.33
CA GLU A 344 -1.70 -6.01 40.94
C GLU A 344 -2.72 -4.87 40.82
N ALA A 345 -2.83 -4.01 41.85
CA ALA A 345 -3.72 -2.85 41.83
C ALA A 345 -3.35 -1.85 40.70
N LEU A 346 -2.07 -1.51 40.54
CA LEU A 346 -1.62 -0.60 39.49
C LEU A 346 -1.90 -1.14 38.09
N SER A 347 -1.69 -2.45 37.88
CA SER A 347 -2.00 -3.11 36.61
C SER A 347 -3.49 -3.10 36.29
N GLN A 348 -4.36 -3.28 37.30
CA GLN A 348 -5.81 -3.20 37.14
C GLN A 348 -6.24 -1.78 36.79
N ASN A 349 -5.69 -0.77 37.46
CA ASN A 349 -5.99 0.63 37.18
C ASN A 349 -5.62 1.02 35.74
N ARG A 350 -4.48 0.52 35.22
CA ARG A 350 -4.10 0.71 33.81
C ARG A 350 -5.08 0.06 32.83
N ALA A 351 -5.50 -1.17 33.12
CA ALA A 351 -6.49 -1.85 32.29
C ALA A 351 -7.84 -1.11 32.29
N ASN A 352 -8.26 -0.61 33.45
CA ASN A 352 -9.47 0.21 33.58
C ASN A 352 -9.34 1.55 32.83
N ALA A 353 -8.19 2.22 32.90
CA ALA A 353 -7.98 3.47 32.15
C ALA A 353 -8.18 3.28 30.64
N VAL A 354 -7.67 2.17 30.07
CA VAL A 354 -7.87 1.85 28.65
C VAL A 354 -9.33 1.47 28.36
N LYS A 355 -9.99 0.72 29.27
CA LYS A 355 -11.43 0.42 29.17
C LYS A 355 -12.26 1.69 29.13
N ASP A 356 -12.02 2.61 30.06
CA ASP A 356 -12.74 3.87 30.19
C ASP A 356 -12.49 4.78 28.99
N ALA A 357 -11.27 4.80 28.46
CA ALA A 357 -10.95 5.52 27.22
C ALA A 357 -11.76 5.00 26.02
N LEU A 358 -11.91 3.67 25.88
CA LEU A 358 -12.71 3.08 24.80
C LEU A 358 -14.21 3.36 24.95
N ILE A 359 -14.74 3.28 26.17
CA ILE A 359 -16.16 3.53 26.45
C ILE A 359 -16.48 5.02 26.27
N ASN A 360 -15.80 5.88 27.02
CA ASN A 360 -16.14 7.30 27.11
C ASN A 360 -15.62 8.11 25.92
N GLY A 361 -14.45 7.73 25.38
CA GLY A 361 -13.83 8.45 24.26
C GLY A 361 -14.34 8.01 22.89
N TYR A 362 -14.78 6.75 22.75
CA TYR A 362 -15.10 6.17 21.44
C TYR A 362 -16.47 5.47 21.36
N ALA A 363 -17.24 5.46 22.46
CA ALA A 363 -18.56 4.83 22.54
C ALA A 363 -18.56 3.34 22.22
N VAL A 364 -17.52 2.60 22.66
CA VAL A 364 -17.52 1.14 22.59
C VAL A 364 -18.38 0.58 23.72
N ASP A 365 -19.30 -0.34 23.39
CA ASP A 365 -20.19 -0.97 24.39
C ASP A 365 -19.39 -1.67 25.50
N ALA A 366 -19.63 -1.25 26.75
CA ALA A 366 -18.97 -1.75 27.93
C ALA A 366 -19.15 -3.28 28.13
N ASN A 367 -20.26 -3.86 27.66
CA ASN A 367 -20.52 -5.30 27.75
C ASN A 367 -19.56 -6.14 26.91
N ARG A 368 -18.91 -5.51 25.93
CA ARG A 368 -17.93 -6.16 25.06
C ARG A 368 -16.52 -6.10 25.62
N ILE A 369 -16.28 -5.37 26.72
CA ILE A 369 -14.93 -5.08 27.24
C ILE A 369 -14.73 -5.64 28.65
N SER A 370 -13.79 -6.58 28.78
CA SER A 370 -13.25 -7.02 30.06
C SER A 370 -11.89 -6.37 30.32
N ALA A 371 -11.57 -6.09 31.59
CA ALA A 371 -10.30 -5.49 31.99
C ALA A 371 -9.73 -6.21 33.21
N LYS A 372 -8.48 -6.68 33.11
CA LYS A 372 -7.83 -7.47 34.16
C LYS A 372 -6.37 -7.06 34.34
N GLY A 373 -5.99 -6.79 35.58
CA GLY A 373 -4.61 -6.59 36.00
C GLY A 373 -3.89 -7.90 36.29
N PHE A 374 -2.68 -8.06 35.77
CA PHE A 374 -1.83 -9.24 35.97
C PHE A 374 -0.57 -8.96 36.81
N GLY A 375 -0.45 -7.75 37.37
CA GLY A 375 0.72 -7.35 38.16
C GLY A 375 2.00 -7.44 37.34
N SER A 376 3.03 -8.06 37.90
CA SER A 376 4.34 -8.24 37.24
C SER A 376 4.48 -9.61 36.54
N ALA A 377 3.39 -10.36 36.40
CA ALA A 377 3.39 -11.64 35.69
C ALA A 377 3.64 -11.45 34.19
N ASN A 378 4.09 -12.51 33.52
CA ASN A 378 4.31 -12.54 32.06
C ASN A 378 5.16 -11.35 31.53
N PRO A 379 6.40 -11.16 32.04
CA PRO A 379 7.31 -10.15 31.51
C PRO A 379 7.69 -10.50 30.05
N ILE A 380 7.76 -9.48 29.20
CA ILE A 380 8.17 -9.62 27.80
C ILE A 380 9.61 -9.15 27.57
N ALA A 381 10.25 -8.60 28.60
CA ALA A 381 11.62 -8.11 28.58
C ALA A 381 12.27 -8.23 29.96
N ASP A 382 13.59 -8.07 30.01
CA ASP A 382 14.38 -8.22 31.23
C ASP A 382 14.08 -7.10 32.25
N ASN A 383 13.52 -7.48 33.40
CA ASN A 383 13.22 -6.56 34.51
C ASN A 383 14.48 -6.01 35.20
N LYS A 384 15.67 -6.54 34.92
CA LYS A 384 16.92 -6.01 35.48
C LYS A 384 17.34 -4.71 34.81
N THR A 385 16.93 -4.46 33.57
CA THR A 385 17.29 -3.24 32.81
C THR A 385 16.16 -2.20 32.82
N ASP A 386 16.49 -0.90 32.76
CA ASP A 386 15.49 0.16 32.66
C ASP A 386 14.65 0.03 31.38
N ALA A 387 15.30 -0.30 30.26
CA ALA A 387 14.64 -0.49 28.97
C ALA A 387 13.63 -1.66 29.03
N GLY A 388 14.01 -2.81 29.60
CA GLY A 388 13.11 -3.95 29.74
C GLY A 388 11.96 -3.70 30.70
N ARG A 389 12.20 -3.00 31.81
CA ARG A 389 11.12 -2.54 32.71
C ARG A 389 10.13 -1.63 31.99
N ALA A 390 10.61 -0.70 31.15
CA ALA A 390 9.75 0.15 30.36
C ALA A 390 8.83 -0.64 29.40
N GLN A 391 9.34 -1.72 28.82
CA GLN A 391 8.54 -2.59 27.96
C GLN A 391 7.52 -3.43 28.74
N ASN A 392 7.84 -3.82 29.98
CA ASN A 392 6.95 -4.61 30.83
C ASN A 392 5.76 -3.80 31.38
N ARG A 393 5.94 -2.49 31.62
CA ARG A 393 4.87 -1.56 32.00
C ARG A 393 3.95 -1.28 30.80
N ARG A 394 2.99 -2.16 30.58
CA ARG A 394 2.12 -2.14 29.39
C ARG A 394 0.70 -2.56 29.69
N VAL A 395 -0.19 -2.24 28.75
CA VAL A 395 -1.49 -2.87 28.58
C VAL A 395 -1.51 -3.53 27.21
N ILE A 396 -2.10 -4.72 27.12
CA ILE A 396 -2.42 -5.41 25.87
C ILE A 396 -3.93 -5.44 25.74
N ALA A 397 -4.48 -4.92 24.65
CA ALA A 397 -5.88 -5.12 24.28
C ALA A 397 -5.94 -6.25 23.26
N VAL A 398 -6.68 -7.32 23.60
CA VAL A 398 -6.89 -8.50 22.75
C VAL A 398 -8.32 -8.44 22.22
N LEU A 399 -8.47 -8.27 20.91
CA LEU A 399 -9.77 -8.33 20.24
C LEU A 399 -10.00 -9.76 19.75
N THR A 400 -11.13 -10.37 20.06
CA THR A 400 -11.50 -11.71 19.58
C THR A 400 -12.91 -11.70 18.98
N GLY A 401 -13.10 -12.36 17.85
CA GLY A 401 -14.41 -12.42 17.20
C GLY A 401 -14.41 -13.31 15.97
N GLU A 402 -15.47 -13.22 15.19
CA GLU A 402 -15.63 -13.90 13.92
C GLU A 402 -15.87 -12.88 12.82
N VAL A 403 -15.22 -13.08 11.67
CA VAL A 403 -15.40 -12.25 10.48
C VAL A 403 -15.97 -13.10 9.35
N LYS A 404 -17.01 -12.59 8.70
CA LYS A 404 -17.52 -13.17 7.46
C LYS A 404 -16.72 -12.58 6.30
N LYS A 405 -15.96 -13.41 5.61
CA LYS A 405 -15.25 -13.04 4.37
C LYS A 405 -15.95 -13.65 3.18
N ILE A 406 -16.02 -12.89 2.09
CA ILE A 406 -16.47 -13.43 0.82
C ILE A 406 -15.44 -14.46 0.35
N GLN A 407 -15.93 -15.63 -0.02
CA GLN A 407 -15.12 -16.69 -0.58
C GLN A 407 -14.79 -16.34 -2.03
N MET A 408 -13.51 -16.21 -2.34
CA MET A 408 -13.04 -15.93 -3.70
C MET A 408 -12.73 -17.23 -4.43
N ALA A 409 -12.94 -17.24 -5.75
CA ALA A 409 -12.51 -18.36 -6.60
C ALA A 409 -10.98 -18.52 -6.53
N PRO A 410 -10.47 -19.77 -6.53
CA PRO A 410 -9.03 -20.00 -6.60
C PRO A 410 -8.47 -19.37 -7.88
N LYS A 411 -7.40 -18.59 -7.74
CA LYS A 411 -6.73 -17.98 -8.89
C LYS A 411 -6.12 -19.12 -9.74
N PRO A 412 -6.44 -19.20 -11.04
CA PRO A 412 -5.95 -20.26 -11.92
C PRO A 412 -4.44 -20.26 -12.07
#